data_AF-A0A948ALX7-F1
#
_entry.id   AF-A0A948ALX7-F1
#
_cell.length_a   1.000
_cell.length_b   1.000
_cell.length_c   1.000
_cell.angle_alpha   90.00
_cell.angle_beta   90.00
_cell.angle_gamma   90.00
#
_symmetry.space_group_name_H-M   'P 1'
#
loop_
_entity.id
_entity.type
_entity.pdbx_description
1 polymer ?
#
loop_
_entity_poly.entity_id
_entity_poly.type
_entity_poly.pdbx_seq_one_letter_code
_entity_poly.pdbx_strand_id
1 'polypeptide(L)'
;MPPLTLRHWQECGYPKSCNWSARVGRKSGLIAPSAIFQAFGGRRRQKTAGFSALRPLVLGTQALYAFEAEAGVHFLLELLASGDIDLLYDTRKRLTLVSDRLDREGLLGLLKKADRSFEPLLKRGFRAANAEGFMVDLIIAPRAMHEGDPVTFAEGDLVAAEVPGLQWLVNSPKLATVAVDETGWPVPMRVPDPRAFALHKAWLSNQADREPLKRQRDLAQARAVAAMVRAHLPHLSFDEALTALHGDVRAMAESLAE
;
A
#
# COMPACT_ATOMS: atom_id res chain seq x y z
N MET A 1 -24.49 -7.87 13.71
CA MET A 1 -24.26 -6.42 13.54
C MET A 1 -23.03 -6.27 12.67
N PRO A 2 -23.01 -5.42 11.62
CA PRO A 2 -21.77 -5.16 10.91
C PRO A 2 -20.75 -4.59 11.90
N PRO A 3 -19.46 -4.96 11.80
CA PRO A 3 -18.42 -4.38 12.64
C PRO A 3 -18.46 -2.85 12.46
N LEU A 4 -18.33 -2.11 13.57
CA LEU A 4 -18.43 -0.63 13.63
C LEU A 4 -17.43 0.13 12.73
N THR A 5 -16.62 -0.58 11.95
CA THR A 5 -15.49 -0.09 11.16
C THR A 5 -15.74 -0.03 9.65
N LEU A 6 -16.89 -0.53 9.15
CA LEU A 6 -17.20 -0.62 7.73
C LEU A 6 -18.56 0.00 7.39
N ARG A 7 -18.63 0.79 6.31
CA ARG A 7 -19.90 1.24 5.70
C ARG A 7 -20.16 0.48 4.39
N HIS A 8 -21.36 -0.07 4.23
CA HIS A 8 -21.80 -0.82 3.05
C HIS A 8 -22.27 0.10 1.92
N TRP A 9 -22.04 -0.31 0.66
CA TRP A 9 -22.53 0.39 -0.53
C TRP A 9 -24.05 0.35 -0.73
N GLN A 10 -24.76 -0.64 -0.15
CA GLN A 10 -26.18 -0.88 -0.40
C GLN A 10 -27.14 0.19 0.14
N GLU A 11 -26.67 1.13 0.96
CA GLU A 11 -27.47 2.32 1.33
C GLU A 11 -27.58 3.34 0.19
N CYS A 12 -26.80 3.18 -0.89
CA CYS A 12 -26.93 3.92 -2.14
C CYS A 12 -27.56 3.00 -3.18
N GLY A 13 -28.89 3.08 -3.35
CA GLY A 13 -29.61 2.34 -4.38
C GLY A 13 -29.03 2.61 -5.78
N TYR A 14 -28.95 1.57 -6.61
CA TYR A 14 -28.70 1.72 -8.04
C TYR A 14 -29.80 2.61 -8.66
N PRO A 15 -29.44 3.77 -9.23
CA PRO A 15 -29.70 3.94 -10.66
C PRO A 15 -28.50 4.59 -11.38
N LYS A 16 -28.59 4.61 -12.71
CA LYS A 16 -27.58 4.92 -13.74
C LYS A 16 -26.90 6.31 -13.70
N SER A 17 -26.76 6.93 -12.53
CA SER A 17 -26.01 8.16 -12.31
C SER A 17 -25.74 8.31 -10.81
N CYS A 18 -24.86 7.47 -10.24
CA CYS A 18 -24.44 7.65 -8.86
C CYS A 18 -23.58 8.91 -8.77
N ASN A 19 -24.09 9.90 -8.02
CA ASN A 19 -23.44 11.15 -7.73
C ASN A 19 -22.23 10.87 -6.83
N TRP A 20 -21.05 10.78 -7.45
CA TRP A 20 -19.72 10.52 -6.89
C TRP A 20 -19.27 11.47 -5.75
N SER A 21 -20.07 12.48 -5.44
CA SER A 21 -19.67 13.71 -4.75
C SER A 21 -19.61 13.61 -3.21
N ALA A 22 -19.99 12.49 -2.59
CA ALA A 22 -20.04 12.38 -1.13
C ALA A 22 -18.66 12.32 -0.42
N ARG A 23 -17.57 11.99 -1.13
CA ARG A 23 -16.18 12.05 -0.61
C ARG A 23 -15.35 13.18 -1.24
N VAL A 24 -15.76 13.69 -2.41
CA VAL A 24 -15.05 14.69 -3.25
C VAL A 24 -14.92 16.08 -2.59
N GLY A 25 -15.51 16.29 -1.41
CA GLY A 25 -15.58 17.59 -0.75
C GLY A 25 -14.66 17.83 0.46
N ARG A 26 -13.85 16.87 0.90
CA ARG A 26 -12.98 17.06 2.07
C ARG A 26 -11.52 17.02 1.67
N LYS A 27 -10.88 18.19 1.66
CA LYS A 27 -9.42 18.36 1.56
C LYS A 27 -8.77 17.61 2.72
N SER A 28 -8.35 16.37 2.50
CA SER A 28 -7.47 15.65 3.39
C SER A 28 -6.00 15.96 3.11
N GLY A 29 -5.65 17.15 2.63
CA GLY A 29 -4.28 17.69 2.63
C GLY A 29 -3.19 16.76 2.07
N LEU A 30 -3.55 15.81 1.21
CA LEU A 30 -2.64 14.80 0.69
C LEU A 30 -2.59 15.04 -0.81
N ILE A 31 -1.45 15.48 -1.33
CA ILE A 31 -1.18 15.38 -2.77
C ILE A 31 -1.59 13.98 -3.20
N ALA A 32 -2.58 13.96 -4.09
CA ALA A 32 -3.30 12.78 -4.43
C ALA A 32 -2.29 11.71 -4.85
N PRO A 33 -2.32 10.51 -4.23
CA PRO A 33 -1.47 9.41 -4.64
C PRO A 33 -1.48 9.21 -6.17
N SER A 34 -2.57 9.59 -6.84
CA SER A 34 -2.68 9.62 -8.29
C SER A 34 -1.55 10.34 -9.01
N ALA A 35 -1.03 11.48 -8.55
CA ALA A 35 0.06 12.17 -9.25
C ALA A 35 1.34 11.31 -9.26
N ILE A 36 1.64 10.70 -8.11
CA ILE A 36 2.76 9.76 -7.94
C ILE A 36 2.52 8.49 -8.77
N PHE A 37 1.32 7.89 -8.70
CA PHE A 37 0.96 6.70 -9.47
C PHE A 37 0.88 6.94 -10.99
N GLN A 38 0.52 8.15 -11.42
CA GLN A 38 0.57 8.58 -12.81
C GLN A 38 2.01 8.76 -13.29
N ALA A 39 2.91 9.25 -12.43
CA ALA A 39 4.34 9.32 -12.74
C ALA A 39 4.91 7.91 -13.02
N PHE A 40 4.50 6.90 -12.25
CA PHE A 40 4.84 5.49 -12.53
C PHE A 40 4.14 4.94 -13.79
N GLY A 41 2.90 5.33 -14.06
CA GLY A 41 2.05 4.78 -15.14
C GLY A 41 2.24 5.37 -16.54
N GLY A 42 2.89 6.52 -16.67
CA GLY A 42 3.03 7.22 -17.95
C GLY A 42 1.74 7.95 -18.37
N ARG A 43 1.90 9.09 -19.05
CA ARG A 43 0.83 10.08 -19.34
C ARG A 43 -0.18 9.67 -20.43
N ARG A 44 -0.28 8.39 -20.80
CA ARG A 44 -1.20 7.94 -21.87
C ARG A 44 -2.47 7.35 -21.25
N ARG A 45 -3.63 7.76 -21.81
CA ARG A 45 -4.96 7.16 -21.61
C ARG A 45 -4.80 5.69 -21.23
N GLN A 46 -5.14 5.36 -19.99
CA GLN A 46 -5.17 4.00 -19.48
C GLN A 46 -6.21 3.22 -20.28
N LYS A 47 -5.78 2.62 -21.39
CA LYS A 47 -6.48 1.47 -21.94
C LYS A 47 -6.35 0.39 -20.87
N THR A 48 -7.45 -0.26 -20.56
CA THR A 48 -7.64 -1.42 -19.66
C THR A 48 -6.75 -2.64 -19.99
N ALA A 49 -5.75 -2.48 -20.86
CA ALA A 49 -4.83 -3.51 -21.30
C ALA A 49 -3.72 -3.70 -20.25
N GLY A 50 -3.91 -4.70 -19.39
CA GLY A 50 -2.86 -5.33 -18.58
C GLY A 50 -2.40 -4.48 -17.39
N PHE A 51 -2.96 -4.74 -16.20
CA PHE A 51 -2.33 -4.38 -14.93
C PHE A 51 -0.98 -5.08 -14.84
N SER A 52 0.05 -4.45 -15.38
CA SER A 52 1.36 -5.07 -15.49
C SER A 52 1.91 -5.35 -14.08
N ALA A 53 2.48 -6.54 -13.89
CA ALA A 53 3.18 -6.99 -12.68
C ALA A 53 4.41 -6.14 -12.29
N LEU A 54 4.55 -4.96 -12.90
CA LEU A 54 5.75 -4.14 -12.96
C LEU A 54 5.74 -3.02 -11.89
N ARG A 55 4.63 -2.67 -11.24
CA ARG A 55 4.63 -1.56 -10.24
C ARG A 55 5.27 -1.95 -8.89
N PRO A 56 5.95 -1.01 -8.19
CA PRO A 56 6.33 -1.21 -6.80
C PRO A 56 5.08 -1.48 -5.96
N LEU A 57 5.26 -2.30 -4.93
CA LEU A 57 4.16 -2.75 -4.09
C LEU A 57 3.82 -1.66 -3.07
N VAL A 58 2.57 -1.22 -3.05
CA VAL A 58 2.12 -0.22 -2.09
C VAL A 58 1.79 -0.92 -0.77
N LEU A 59 2.44 -0.49 0.30
CA LEU A 59 2.24 -1.00 1.65
C LEU A 59 1.57 0.06 2.56
N GLY A 60 1.46 -0.30 3.84
CA GLY A 60 1.01 0.61 4.87
C GLY A 60 -0.46 0.98 4.73
N THR A 61 -0.81 2.16 5.26
CA THR A 61 -2.18 2.67 5.29
C THR A 61 -2.77 2.83 3.88
N GLN A 62 -1.95 3.19 2.89
CA GLN A 62 -2.43 3.42 1.52
C GLN A 62 -2.99 2.16 0.86
N ALA A 63 -2.56 0.96 1.28
CA ALA A 63 -3.10 -0.30 0.76
C ALA A 63 -4.60 -0.47 1.07
N LEU A 64 -5.12 0.18 2.12
CA LEU A 64 -6.54 0.11 2.47
C LEU A 64 -7.44 0.63 1.36
N TYR A 65 -7.02 1.64 0.59
CA TYR A 65 -7.82 2.15 -0.55
C TYR A 65 -8.00 1.12 -1.66
N ALA A 66 -7.00 0.27 -1.89
CA ALA A 66 -7.13 -0.86 -2.82
C ALA A 66 -8.12 -1.90 -2.28
N PHE A 67 -8.09 -2.16 -0.97
CA PHE A 67 -9.02 -3.09 -0.34
C PHE A 67 -10.46 -2.56 -0.29
N GLU A 68 -10.67 -1.26 -0.09
CA GLU A 68 -11.97 -0.59 -0.25
C GLU A 68 -12.54 -0.85 -1.65
N ALA A 69 -11.72 -0.65 -2.68
CA ALA A 69 -12.10 -0.82 -4.07
C ALA A 69 -12.43 -2.29 -4.42
N GLU A 70 -11.62 -3.23 -3.94
CA GLU A 70 -11.80 -4.66 -4.20
C GLU A 70 -13.06 -5.23 -3.53
N ALA A 71 -13.30 -4.85 -2.27
CA ALA A 71 -14.43 -5.37 -1.49
C ALA A 71 -15.72 -4.57 -1.66
N GLY A 72 -15.68 -3.41 -2.33
CA GLY A 72 -16.82 -2.51 -2.43
C GLY A 72 -17.29 -2.04 -1.06
N VAL A 73 -16.37 -1.49 -0.26
CA VAL A 73 -16.65 -0.97 1.10
C VAL A 73 -15.87 0.31 1.38
N HIS A 74 -16.20 0.99 2.47
CA HIS A 74 -15.38 2.06 3.01
C HIS A 74 -14.95 1.79 4.45
N PHE A 75 -13.66 2.02 4.72
CA PHE A 75 -13.10 2.07 6.06
C PHE A 75 -13.38 3.44 6.71
N LEU A 76 -13.34 3.47 8.04
CA LEU A 76 -13.36 4.72 8.80
C LEU A 76 -12.12 5.57 8.50
N LEU A 77 -12.32 6.90 8.43
CA LEU A 77 -11.24 7.86 8.14
C LEU A 77 -10.07 7.78 9.14
N GLU A 78 -10.35 7.44 10.39
CA GLU A 78 -9.34 7.27 11.45
C GLU A 78 -8.33 6.17 11.11
N LEU A 79 -8.74 5.14 10.35
CA LEU A 79 -7.86 4.08 9.87
C LEU A 79 -7.01 4.52 8.67
N LEU A 80 -7.44 5.56 7.95
CA LEU A 80 -6.84 6.03 6.70
C LEU A 80 -5.88 7.22 6.89
N ALA A 81 -5.81 7.79 8.10
CA ALA A 81 -4.95 8.92 8.41
C ALA A 81 -3.45 8.52 8.36
N SER A 82 -2.80 8.82 7.24
CA SER A 82 -1.35 8.68 7.02
C SER A 82 -0.85 9.81 6.13
N GLY A 83 0.25 10.44 6.53
CA GLY A 83 1.00 11.41 5.70
C GLY A 83 2.09 10.77 4.84
N ASP A 84 2.15 9.44 4.80
CA ASP A 84 3.19 8.66 4.14
C ASP A 84 2.63 7.58 3.19
N ILE A 85 3.48 7.17 2.25
CA ILE A 85 3.32 5.99 1.42
C ILE A 85 4.59 5.14 1.46
N ASP A 86 4.41 3.86 1.76
CA ASP A 86 5.45 2.85 1.77
C ASP A 86 5.49 2.13 0.42
N LEU A 87 6.59 2.30 -0.34
CA LEU A 87 6.81 1.63 -1.62
C LEU A 87 7.81 0.49 -1.43
N LEU A 88 7.29 -0.74 -1.42
CA LEU A 88 8.09 -1.95 -1.35
C LEU A 88 8.60 -2.35 -2.75
N TYR A 89 9.91 -2.35 -2.89
CA TYR A 89 10.60 -2.87 -4.06
C TYR A 89 10.99 -4.34 -3.87
N ASP A 90 10.65 -5.19 -4.84
CA ASP A 90 11.05 -6.60 -4.83
C ASP A 90 12.37 -6.76 -5.59
N THR A 91 13.47 -6.82 -4.85
CA THR A 91 14.84 -6.92 -5.38
C THR A 91 15.09 -8.16 -6.24
N ARG A 92 14.20 -9.16 -6.20
CA ARG A 92 14.27 -10.36 -7.04
C ARG A 92 13.78 -10.13 -8.48
N LYS A 93 13.11 -8.99 -8.75
CA LYS A 93 12.43 -8.70 -10.02
C LYS A 93 13.09 -7.59 -10.85
N ARG A 94 14.42 -7.46 -10.75
CA ARG A 94 15.23 -6.45 -11.47
C ARG A 94 15.12 -6.45 -13.00
N LEU A 95 14.55 -7.50 -13.62
CA LEU A 95 14.43 -7.61 -15.08
C LEU A 95 13.07 -7.10 -15.62
N THR A 96 12.37 -6.25 -14.86
CA THR A 96 11.06 -5.73 -15.25
C THR A 96 11.17 -4.34 -15.89
N LEU A 97 10.33 -3.99 -16.87
CA LEU A 97 10.35 -2.66 -17.53
C LEU A 97 10.23 -1.47 -16.56
N VAL A 98 9.68 -1.67 -15.36
CA VAL A 98 9.65 -0.65 -14.31
C VAL A 98 10.98 -0.58 -13.56
N SER A 99 11.70 -1.69 -13.38
CA SER A 99 13.13 -1.64 -13.02
C SER A 99 13.85 -0.81 -14.07
N ASP A 100 13.68 -1.07 -15.37
CA ASP A 100 14.38 -0.28 -16.41
C ASP A 100 14.08 1.23 -16.39
N ARG A 101 12.87 1.63 -15.95
CA ARG A 101 12.50 3.04 -15.82
C ARG A 101 12.99 3.65 -14.50
N LEU A 102 12.88 2.91 -13.40
CA LEU A 102 13.48 3.28 -12.11
C LEU A 102 14.99 3.42 -12.26
N ASP A 103 15.66 2.44 -12.87
CA ASP A 103 17.10 2.39 -13.13
C ASP A 103 17.59 3.52 -14.06
N ARG A 104 16.70 4.18 -14.83
CA ARG A 104 17.03 5.34 -15.67
C ARG A 104 16.77 6.68 -15.00
N GLU A 105 15.60 6.83 -14.37
CA GLU A 105 15.12 8.13 -13.86
C GLU A 105 15.30 8.30 -12.35
N GLY A 106 15.52 7.21 -11.63
CA GLY A 106 15.44 7.14 -10.18
C GLY A 106 14.00 7.23 -9.67
N LEU A 107 13.75 6.72 -8.46
CA LEU A 107 12.50 6.95 -7.75
C LEU A 107 12.30 8.44 -7.46
N LEU A 108 13.32 9.12 -6.94
CA LEU A 108 13.28 10.55 -6.67
C LEU A 108 13.00 11.37 -7.93
N GLY A 109 13.60 11.01 -9.08
CA GLY A 109 13.32 11.68 -10.34
C GLY A 109 11.88 11.49 -10.81
N LEU A 110 11.29 10.31 -10.58
CA LEU A 110 9.86 10.07 -10.84
C LEU A 110 8.96 10.90 -9.91
N LEU A 111 9.31 10.99 -8.62
CA LEU A 111 8.60 11.83 -7.66
C LEU A 111 8.66 13.32 -8.06
N LYS A 112 9.85 13.81 -8.43
CA LYS A 112 10.06 15.19 -8.92
C LYS A 112 9.29 15.53 -10.20
N LYS A 113 8.90 14.53 -11.00
CA LYS A 113 8.01 14.73 -12.16
C LYS A 113 6.55 14.91 -11.78
N ALA A 114 6.11 14.30 -10.67
CA ALA A 114 4.78 14.52 -10.12
C ALA A 114 4.71 15.85 -9.37
N ASP A 115 5.72 16.13 -8.54
CA ASP A 115 5.86 17.34 -7.75
C ASP A 115 7.35 17.68 -7.59
N ARG A 116 7.75 18.83 -8.11
CA ARG A 116 9.17 19.26 -8.12
C ARG A 116 9.75 19.50 -6.74
N SER A 117 8.93 19.64 -5.71
CA SER A 117 9.36 19.94 -4.34
C SER A 117 9.80 18.73 -3.53
N PHE A 118 9.69 17.51 -4.08
CA PHE A 118 10.20 16.32 -3.40
C PHE A 118 11.71 16.39 -3.21
N GLU A 119 12.17 16.27 -1.98
CA GLU A 119 13.60 16.16 -1.64
C GLU A 119 13.83 15.00 -0.66
N PRO A 120 14.99 14.34 -0.72
CA PRO A 120 15.35 13.34 0.27
C PRO A 120 15.52 13.99 1.65
N LEU A 121 14.94 13.41 2.70
CA LEU A 121 15.09 13.95 4.06
C LEU A 121 16.51 13.81 4.61
N LEU A 122 17.22 12.77 4.16
CA LEU A 122 18.61 12.52 4.51
C LEU A 122 19.39 12.15 3.25
N LYS A 123 20.65 12.58 3.16
CA LYS A 123 21.55 12.15 2.08
C LYS A 123 21.70 10.63 2.15
N ARG A 124 21.43 9.94 1.03
CA ARG A 124 21.39 8.46 0.96
C ARG A 124 20.37 7.85 1.93
N GLY A 125 19.30 8.57 2.25
CA GLY A 125 18.17 8.06 3.04
C GLY A 125 17.14 7.32 2.18
N PHE A 126 16.23 6.62 2.85
CA PHE A 126 15.15 5.87 2.23
C PHE A 126 13.86 6.67 2.01
N ARG A 127 13.79 7.88 2.57
CA ARG A 127 12.59 8.72 2.62
C ARG A 127 12.77 10.03 1.85
N ALA A 128 11.81 10.35 0.99
CA ALA A 128 11.63 11.68 0.41
C ALA A 128 10.38 12.34 0.98
N ALA A 129 10.38 13.67 1.06
CA ALA A 129 9.20 14.47 1.40
C ALA A 129 9.06 15.64 0.43
N ASN A 130 7.82 16.07 0.18
CA ASN A 130 7.56 17.28 -0.59
C ASN A 130 7.28 18.50 0.32
N ALA A 131 7.06 19.67 -0.29
CA ALA A 131 6.81 20.91 0.45
C ALA A 131 5.52 20.90 1.28
N GLU A 132 4.57 20.01 0.96
CA GLU A 132 3.32 19.83 1.72
C GLU A 132 3.47 18.81 2.87
N GLY A 133 4.65 18.21 3.04
CA GLY A 133 4.94 17.25 4.11
C GLY A 133 4.50 15.82 3.82
N PHE A 134 4.07 15.51 2.58
CA PHE A 134 3.79 14.14 2.16
C PHE A 134 5.10 13.36 1.97
N MET A 135 5.18 12.17 2.56
CA MET A 135 6.39 11.35 2.59
C MET A 135 6.27 10.09 1.74
N VAL A 136 7.36 9.74 1.07
CA VAL A 136 7.49 8.49 0.29
C VAL A 136 8.69 7.72 0.80
N ASP A 137 8.45 6.48 1.22
CA ASP A 137 9.48 5.57 1.70
C ASP A 137 9.79 4.49 0.65
N LEU A 138 11.07 4.30 0.37
CA LEU A 138 11.57 3.18 -0.41
C LEU A 138 12.05 2.08 0.54
N ILE A 139 11.36 0.95 0.54
CA ILE A 139 11.66 -0.16 1.44
C ILE A 139 11.80 -1.47 0.68
N ILE A 140 12.58 -2.39 1.23
CA ILE A 140 12.82 -3.73 0.70
C ILE A 140 12.68 -4.77 1.81
N ALA A 141 12.38 -6.01 1.44
CA ALA A 141 12.50 -7.12 2.37
C ALA A 141 13.99 -7.38 2.69
N PRO A 142 14.30 -7.91 3.89
CA PRO A 142 15.67 -8.22 4.27
C PRO A 142 16.32 -9.17 3.27
N ARG A 143 17.56 -8.87 2.89
CA ARG A 143 18.31 -9.70 1.94
C ARG A 143 19.14 -10.73 2.71
N ALA A 144 19.17 -11.97 2.23
CA ALA A 144 19.88 -13.06 2.89
C ALA A 144 21.42 -12.87 2.92
N MET A 145 21.97 -12.10 1.98
CA MET A 145 23.38 -11.70 1.97
C MET A 145 23.48 -10.21 2.31
N HIS A 146 24.09 -9.89 3.45
CA HIS A 146 24.37 -8.53 3.91
C HIS A 146 25.55 -7.85 3.18
N GLU A 147 26.16 -8.50 2.18
CA GLU A 147 27.31 -8.00 1.41
C GLU A 147 26.92 -7.43 0.03
N GLY A 148 25.63 -7.19 -0.22
CA GLY A 148 25.17 -6.59 -1.47
C GLY A 148 25.20 -5.06 -1.41
N ASP A 149 25.60 -4.42 -2.52
CA ASP A 149 25.52 -2.97 -2.70
C ASP A 149 24.15 -2.40 -2.25
N PRO A 150 24.13 -1.16 -1.71
CA PRO A 150 22.89 -0.49 -1.37
C PRO A 150 21.92 -0.47 -2.56
N VAL A 151 20.65 -0.75 -2.29
CA VAL A 151 19.62 -0.72 -3.36
C VAL A 151 19.23 0.73 -3.60
N THR A 152 19.73 1.27 -4.71
CA THR A 152 19.39 2.59 -5.25
C THR A 152 19.25 2.47 -6.76
N PHE A 153 18.48 3.36 -7.39
CA PHE A 153 18.18 3.29 -8.82
C PHE A 153 18.95 4.31 -9.65
N ALA A 154 19.44 5.40 -9.04
CA ALA A 154 20.23 6.42 -9.72
C ALA A 154 21.17 7.14 -8.74
N GLU A 155 22.15 7.86 -9.29
CA GLU A 155 23.01 8.73 -8.48
C GLU A 155 22.18 9.85 -7.82
N GLY A 156 22.36 10.04 -6.51
CA GLY A 156 21.59 11.03 -5.75
C GLY A 156 20.15 10.61 -5.43
N ASP A 157 19.74 9.39 -5.76
CA ASP A 157 18.42 8.85 -5.45
C ASP A 157 18.32 8.30 -4.00
N LEU A 158 17.12 7.86 -3.63
CA LEU A 158 16.83 7.18 -2.38
C LEU A 158 17.55 5.83 -2.31
N VAL A 159 18.00 5.49 -1.10
CA VAL A 159 18.59 4.18 -0.80
C VAL A 159 17.58 3.40 0.02
N ALA A 160 17.17 2.23 -0.48
CA ALA A 160 16.13 1.45 0.16
C ALA A 160 16.52 0.97 1.56
N ALA A 161 15.59 1.07 2.51
CA ALA A 161 15.75 0.50 3.84
C ALA A 161 15.24 -0.95 3.89
N GLU A 162 16.01 -1.83 4.54
CA GLU A 162 15.57 -3.20 4.83
C GLU A 162 14.63 -3.20 6.04
N VAL A 163 13.43 -3.75 5.89
CA VAL A 163 12.42 -3.78 6.96
C VAL A 163 12.05 -5.23 7.29
N PRO A 164 12.35 -5.70 8.52
CA PRO A 164 11.97 -7.04 8.97
C PRO A 164 10.48 -7.33 8.81
N GLY A 165 10.14 -8.56 8.44
CA GLY A 165 8.75 -9.01 8.25
C GLY A 165 8.22 -8.80 6.82
N LEU A 166 8.80 -7.88 6.03
CA LEU A 166 8.34 -7.64 4.67
C LEU A 166 8.55 -8.83 3.71
N GLN A 167 9.44 -9.76 4.02
CA GLN A 167 9.63 -10.98 3.24
C GLN A 167 8.32 -11.77 3.09
N TRP A 168 7.45 -11.73 4.10
CA TRP A 168 6.16 -12.40 4.08
C TRP A 168 5.18 -11.71 3.12
N LEU A 169 5.17 -10.37 3.10
CA LEU A 169 4.38 -9.60 2.15
C LEU A 169 4.93 -9.67 0.73
N VAL A 170 6.24 -9.82 0.52
CA VAL A 170 6.81 -10.04 -0.82
C VAL A 170 6.39 -11.41 -1.35
N ASN A 171 6.37 -12.44 -0.50
CA ASN A 171 6.06 -13.82 -0.91
C ASN A 171 4.55 -14.14 -1.00
N SER A 172 3.67 -13.29 -0.49
CA SER A 172 2.22 -13.49 -0.59
C SER A 172 1.68 -13.27 -2.01
N PRO A 173 0.44 -13.71 -2.32
CA PRO A 173 -0.27 -13.24 -3.51
C PRO A 173 -0.36 -11.70 -3.55
N LYS A 174 -0.59 -11.15 -4.74
CA LYS A 174 -0.66 -9.71 -4.96
C LYS A 174 -2.03 -9.37 -5.52
N LEU A 175 -2.66 -8.36 -4.94
CA LEU A 175 -3.88 -7.78 -5.45
C LEU A 175 -3.51 -6.61 -6.37
N ALA A 176 -4.10 -6.57 -7.56
CA ALA A 176 -4.00 -5.45 -8.48
C ALA A 176 -5.41 -4.94 -8.79
N THR A 177 -5.67 -3.68 -8.46
CA THR A 177 -6.99 -3.07 -8.58
C THR A 177 -6.87 -1.57 -8.88
N VAL A 178 -7.98 -0.90 -9.18
CA VAL A 178 -8.04 0.56 -9.32
C VAL A 178 -8.80 1.13 -8.13
N ALA A 179 -8.06 1.84 -7.28
CA ALA A 179 -8.64 2.68 -6.25
C ALA A 179 -9.03 4.04 -6.83
N VAL A 180 -9.67 4.87 -6.01
CA VAL A 180 -10.07 6.23 -6.34
C VAL A 180 -9.43 7.16 -5.31
N ASP A 181 -8.76 8.21 -5.78
CA ASP A 181 -8.18 9.21 -4.88
C ASP A 181 -9.22 10.23 -4.36
N GLU A 182 -8.78 11.13 -3.48
CA GLU A 182 -9.63 12.20 -2.93
C GLU A 182 -10.17 13.19 -3.97
N THR A 183 -9.53 13.29 -5.13
CA THR A 183 -9.95 14.13 -6.26
C THR A 183 -10.84 13.41 -7.26
N GLY A 184 -11.12 12.13 -7.02
CA GLY A 184 -11.95 11.28 -7.86
C GLY A 184 -11.24 10.66 -9.07
N TRP A 185 -9.91 10.71 -9.15
CA TRP A 185 -9.17 10.07 -10.25
C TRP A 185 -8.89 8.59 -9.95
N PRO A 186 -8.96 7.72 -10.98
CA PRO A 186 -8.58 6.33 -10.84
C PRO A 186 -7.07 6.19 -10.60
N VAL A 187 -6.74 5.36 -9.62
CA VAL A 187 -5.37 5.08 -9.19
C VAL A 187 -5.13 3.57 -9.27
N PRO A 188 -4.35 3.10 -10.25
CA PRO A 188 -4.01 1.68 -10.32
C PRO A 188 -3.00 1.34 -9.23
N MET A 189 -3.41 0.44 -8.34
CA MET A 189 -2.64 0.02 -7.18
C MET A 189 -2.28 -1.46 -7.30
N ARG A 190 -1.07 -1.77 -6.84
CA ARG A 190 -0.64 -3.14 -6.58
C ARG A 190 -0.31 -3.21 -5.10
N VAL A 191 -0.98 -4.09 -4.37
CA VAL A 191 -0.89 -4.23 -2.91
C VAL A 191 -0.73 -5.71 -2.52
N PRO A 192 -0.28 -6.03 -1.29
CA PRO A 192 -0.27 -7.41 -0.82
C PRO A 192 -1.67 -8.01 -0.77
N ASP A 193 -1.74 -9.34 -0.73
CA ASP A 193 -2.96 -10.05 -0.34
C ASP A 193 -3.54 -9.46 0.96
N PRO A 194 -4.85 -9.13 1.02
CA PRO A 194 -5.46 -8.51 2.19
C PRO A 194 -5.37 -9.38 3.45
N ARG A 195 -5.36 -10.71 3.33
CA ARG A 195 -5.18 -11.62 4.46
C ARG A 195 -3.76 -11.51 5.02
N ALA A 196 -2.76 -11.57 4.13
CA ALA A 196 -1.36 -11.41 4.50
C ALA A 196 -1.10 -10.03 5.13
N PHE A 197 -1.73 -8.98 4.60
CA PHE A 197 -1.68 -7.64 5.17
C PHE A 197 -2.24 -7.61 6.60
N ALA A 198 -3.45 -8.16 6.81
CA ALA A 198 -4.10 -8.17 8.12
C ALA A 198 -3.23 -8.89 9.17
N LEU A 199 -2.72 -10.07 8.85
CA LEU A 199 -1.88 -10.85 9.75
C LEU A 199 -0.54 -10.16 10.04
N HIS A 200 0.08 -9.56 9.02
CA HIS A 200 1.32 -8.81 9.20
C HIS A 200 1.11 -7.59 10.10
N LYS A 201 0.00 -6.87 9.94
CA LYS A 201 -0.34 -5.73 10.80
C LYS A 201 -0.62 -6.14 12.24
N ALA A 202 -1.31 -7.27 12.45
CA ALA A 202 -1.50 -7.85 13.78
C ALA A 202 -0.15 -8.23 14.41
N TRP A 203 0.74 -8.89 13.67
CA TRP A 203 2.08 -9.23 14.11
C TRP A 203 2.92 -7.98 14.46
N LEU A 204 2.88 -6.93 13.63
CA LEU A 204 3.56 -5.67 13.88
C LEU A 204 3.09 -5.01 15.18
N SER A 205 1.80 -5.11 15.51
CA SER A 205 1.25 -4.56 16.75
C SER A 205 1.80 -5.27 18.00
N ASN A 206 2.20 -6.54 17.89
CA ASN A 206 2.78 -7.30 18.99
C ASN A 206 4.29 -7.09 19.16
N GLN A 207 4.95 -6.30 18.32
CA GLN A 207 6.37 -6.01 18.47
C GLN A 207 6.64 -5.07 19.66
N ALA A 208 7.65 -5.43 20.47
CA ALA A 208 7.99 -4.73 21.69
C ALA A 208 8.46 -3.29 21.43
N ASP A 209 9.21 -3.09 20.34
CA ASP A 209 9.77 -1.83 19.88
C ASP A 209 8.76 -0.98 19.06
N ARG A 210 7.55 -1.48 18.82
CA ARG A 210 6.53 -0.74 18.06
C ARG A 210 6.03 0.47 18.84
N GLU A 211 6.10 1.63 18.21
CA GLU A 211 5.56 2.88 18.75
C GLU A 211 4.09 2.73 19.20
N PRO A 212 3.70 3.18 20.43
CA PRO A 212 2.38 2.90 20.99
C PRO A 212 1.18 3.35 20.13
N LEU A 213 1.25 4.52 19.50
CA LEU A 213 0.17 5.01 18.62
C LEU A 213 0.08 4.17 17.34
N LYS A 214 1.23 3.79 16.76
CA LYS A 214 1.26 2.90 15.58
C LYS A 214 0.77 1.51 15.92
N ARG A 215 1.09 0.98 17.11
CA ARG A 215 0.61 -0.32 17.61
C ARG A 215 -0.91 -0.41 17.59
N GLN A 216 -1.60 0.57 18.17
CA GLN A 216 -3.07 0.59 18.21
C GLN A 216 -3.67 0.68 16.80
N ARG A 217 -3.11 1.57 15.96
CA ARG A 217 -3.55 1.75 14.57
C ARG A 217 -3.32 0.48 13.73
N ASP A 218 -2.18 -0.19 13.88
CA ASP A 218 -1.87 -1.41 13.14
C ASP A 218 -2.86 -2.53 13.50
N LEU A 219 -3.17 -2.73 14.79
CA LEU A 219 -4.17 -3.71 15.21
C LEU A 219 -5.58 -3.36 14.71
N ALA A 220 -5.97 -2.08 14.77
CA ALA A 220 -7.26 -1.63 14.27
C ALA A 220 -7.41 -1.85 12.75
N GLN A 221 -6.36 -1.54 11.97
CA GLN A 221 -6.31 -1.83 10.54
C GLN A 221 -6.35 -3.34 10.27
N ALA A 222 -5.60 -4.14 11.04
CA ALA A 222 -5.59 -5.61 10.91
C ALA A 222 -6.99 -6.21 11.08
N ARG A 223 -7.69 -5.84 12.16
CA ARG A 223 -9.05 -6.29 12.45
C ARG A 223 -10.05 -5.84 11.39
N ALA A 224 -9.98 -4.57 10.97
CA ALA A 224 -10.88 -4.03 9.95
C ALA A 224 -10.72 -4.77 8.61
N VAL A 225 -9.48 -5.02 8.17
CA VAL A 225 -9.21 -5.77 6.93
C VAL A 225 -9.64 -7.23 7.07
N ALA A 226 -9.38 -7.90 8.20
CA ALA A 226 -9.81 -9.27 8.42
C ALA A 226 -11.33 -9.42 8.40
N ALA A 227 -12.05 -8.52 9.07
CA ALA A 227 -13.51 -8.50 9.06
C ALA A 227 -14.08 -8.23 7.66
N MET A 228 -13.45 -7.30 6.92
CA MET A 228 -13.81 -7.02 5.53
C MET A 228 -13.63 -8.26 4.65
N VAL A 229 -12.50 -8.97 4.77
CA VAL A 229 -12.24 -10.19 3.99
C VAL A 229 -13.32 -11.24 4.27
N ARG A 230 -13.63 -11.50 5.55
CA ARG A 230 -14.65 -12.50 5.94
C ARG A 230 -16.04 -12.15 5.41
N ALA A 231 -16.42 -10.87 5.43
CA ALA A 231 -17.76 -10.43 5.04
C ALA A 231 -17.93 -10.23 3.53
N HIS A 232 -16.87 -9.82 2.82
CA HIS A 232 -16.98 -9.32 1.44
C HIS A 232 -16.14 -10.07 0.42
N LEU A 233 -15.12 -10.83 0.85
CA LEU A 233 -14.22 -11.57 -0.03
C LEU A 233 -14.20 -13.06 0.32
N PRO A 234 -15.33 -13.79 0.20
CA PRO A 234 -15.45 -15.19 0.64
C PRO A 234 -14.54 -16.16 -0.12
N HIS A 235 -14.09 -15.77 -1.32
CA HIS A 235 -13.10 -16.52 -2.10
C HIS A 235 -11.67 -16.39 -1.56
N LEU A 236 -11.43 -15.51 -0.58
CA LEU A 236 -10.18 -15.35 0.12
C LEU A 236 -10.34 -15.83 1.57
N SER A 237 -10.59 -17.12 1.78
CA SER A 237 -10.59 -17.70 3.13
C SER A 237 -9.20 -17.57 3.78
N PHE A 238 -9.15 -17.35 5.09
CA PHE A 238 -7.89 -17.39 5.82
C PHE A 238 -7.31 -18.81 5.86
N ASP A 239 -8.11 -19.87 5.77
CA ASP A 239 -7.62 -21.25 5.92
C ASP A 239 -6.62 -21.67 4.84
N GLU A 240 -6.82 -21.21 3.59
CA GLU A 240 -6.02 -21.65 2.44
C GLU A 240 -4.74 -20.83 2.23
N ALA A 241 -4.76 -19.53 2.50
CA ALA A 241 -3.60 -18.65 2.26
C ALA A 241 -2.53 -18.66 3.35
N LEU A 242 -2.87 -19.18 4.54
CA LEU A 242 -1.97 -19.16 5.70
C LEU A 242 -0.76 -20.10 5.56
N THR A 243 -0.82 -21.10 4.68
CA THR A 243 0.24 -22.11 4.54
C THR A 243 1.57 -21.52 4.06
N ALA A 244 1.53 -20.48 3.22
CA ALA A 244 2.72 -19.83 2.67
C ALA A 244 3.34 -18.74 3.59
N LEU A 245 2.66 -18.39 4.69
CA LEU A 245 3.14 -17.39 5.64
C LEU A 245 3.97 -18.04 6.76
N HIS A 246 4.90 -17.28 7.33
CA HIS A 246 5.73 -17.71 8.45
C HIS A 246 4.88 -17.99 9.69
N GLY A 247 5.35 -18.91 10.55
CA GLY A 247 4.63 -19.40 11.73
C GLY A 247 4.13 -18.26 12.63
N ASP A 248 5.00 -17.30 12.95
CA ASP A 248 4.65 -16.16 13.83
C ASP A 248 3.53 -15.28 13.28
N VAL A 249 3.48 -15.09 11.95
CA VAL A 249 2.42 -14.31 11.29
C VAL A 249 1.14 -15.12 11.23
N ARG A 250 1.25 -16.42 10.92
CA ARG A 250 0.11 -17.33 10.86
C ARG A 250 -0.57 -17.47 12.23
N ALA A 251 0.20 -17.48 13.31
CA ALA A 251 -0.32 -17.51 14.68
C ALA A 251 -1.24 -16.30 14.99
N MET A 252 -1.13 -15.19 14.25
CA MET A 252 -2.01 -14.04 14.44
C MET A 252 -3.43 -14.28 13.95
N ALA A 253 -3.69 -15.34 13.17
CA ALA A 253 -5.02 -15.63 12.65
C ALA A 253 -6.08 -15.77 13.77
N GLU A 254 -5.69 -16.36 14.91
CA GLU A 254 -6.56 -16.50 16.08
C GLU A 254 -6.94 -15.14 16.69
N SER A 255 -5.98 -14.19 16.73
CA SER A 255 -6.25 -12.82 17.24
C SER A 255 -7.15 -11.97 16.34
N LEU A 256 -7.41 -12.45 15.11
CA LEU A 256 -8.29 -11.83 14.10
C LEU A 256 -9.55 -12.67 13.85
N ALA A 257 -9.85 -13.65 14.71
CA ALA A 257 -11.07 -14.46 14.63
C ALA A 257 -12.28 -13.79 15.29
N GLU A 258 -12.06 -12.76 16.10
CA GLU A 258 -13.06 -11.92 16.77
C GLU A 258 -13.48 -10.71 15.90
#